data_AF-L1L1C5-F1
#
_entry.id   AF-L1L1C5-F1
#
_cell.length_a   1.000
_cell.length_b   1.000
_cell.length_c   1.000
_cell.angle_alpha   90.00
_cell.angle_beta   90.00
_cell.angle_gamma   90.00
#
_symmetry.space_group_name_H-M   'P 1'
#
loop_
_entity.id
_entity.type
_entity.pdbx_description
1 polymer ?
#
loop_
_entity_poly.entity_id
_entity_poly.type
_entity_poly.pdbx_seq_one_letter_code
_entity_poly.pdbx_strand_id
1 'polypeptide(L)'
;MADVHTAYGLTDPAQRRAVEEAYSVFREHSGPFMVSVAAEMLDDLRSDVRQNPDRVIAFLGRDGHSLAAAVRGLDPEFFDRHCREVVVSRAVVDAALQDLEKNAGERFPQAEAFRGARNKVDPADVDGSYRHLTDYLRASGVRMGLPDSSVTVVDTSFKGTVQELMSAAYPQTEIQGRYAFLALSPDDPHPEAKKGYVFHQEPDAVWQGLPQPYLPEQRSQTFGNQDALGVIEETLHGPMGSPRSVTAQGPQQSPQQLDQQPLVGINPVLVAEQYRDPKVREAVKAAAILAVHDSALEAARSRNAGRDWKGELQQARERFTDQVRSWVSRDGRTDGRLAPVLDSFVRRADKNVVKDLDKALKHAGVDQRAAEPLWKQFGELKSLEEKKQFLKDATTPTPGSGKTPQEHLRGVAAASGTSISPQTGGAGTSISKAAGLHLRGRASGTPGSQSSSNQQTGKISGLGPWRVPRQPGNSPPGNNGGPKR
;
A
#
# COMPACT_ATOMS: atom_id res chain seq x y z
N MET A 1 8.53 -16.65 7.63
CA MET A 1 8.98 -15.61 8.60
C MET A 1 10.48 -15.57 8.84
N ALA A 2 11.17 -16.68 9.14
CA ALA A 2 12.63 -16.68 9.36
C ALA A 2 13.44 -16.04 8.21
N ASP A 3 13.02 -16.27 6.96
CA ASP A 3 13.62 -15.64 5.78
C ASP A 3 13.43 -14.13 5.76
N VAL A 4 12.26 -13.62 6.17
CA VAL A 4 12.00 -12.18 6.29
C VAL A 4 12.93 -11.59 7.36
N HIS A 5 13.02 -12.21 8.54
CA HIS A 5 13.91 -11.72 9.60
C HIS A 5 15.37 -11.65 9.16
N THR A 6 15.82 -12.67 8.44
CA THR A 6 17.19 -12.75 7.91
C THR A 6 17.43 -11.71 6.83
N ALA A 7 16.50 -11.58 5.88
CA ALA A 7 16.61 -10.64 4.75
C ALA A 7 16.70 -9.17 5.20
N TYR A 8 15.97 -8.80 6.26
CA TYR A 8 15.95 -7.43 6.79
C TYR A 8 16.86 -7.23 8.01
N GLY A 9 17.69 -8.23 8.35
CA GLY A 9 18.68 -8.12 9.43
C GLY A 9 18.07 -7.88 10.81
N LEU A 10 16.86 -8.40 11.07
CA LEU A 10 16.17 -8.23 12.35
C LEU A 10 16.80 -9.14 13.40
N THR A 11 17.58 -8.57 14.31
CA THR A 11 18.28 -9.30 15.37
C THR A 11 17.63 -9.14 16.73
N ASP A 12 16.94 -8.02 16.98
CA ASP A 12 16.18 -7.77 18.19
C ASP A 12 14.88 -8.64 18.22
N PRO A 13 14.65 -9.43 19.28
CA PRO A 13 13.40 -10.16 19.47
C PRO A 13 12.14 -9.29 19.39
N ALA A 14 12.18 -8.03 19.83
CA ALA A 14 11.02 -7.15 19.76
C ALA A 14 10.66 -6.78 18.31
N GLN A 15 11.66 -6.47 17.48
CA GLN A 15 11.47 -6.22 16.05
C GLN A 15 10.89 -7.46 15.34
N ARG A 16 11.40 -8.66 15.64
CA ARG A 16 10.88 -9.91 15.07
C ARG A 16 9.42 -10.14 15.44
N ARG A 17 9.07 -10.01 16.72
CA ARG A 17 7.68 -10.13 17.18
C ARG A 17 6.75 -9.15 16.48
N ALA A 18 7.16 -7.89 16.33
CA ALA A 18 6.34 -6.88 15.64
C ALA A 18 6.02 -7.29 14.19
N VAL A 19 7.00 -7.86 13.47
CA VAL A 19 6.82 -8.33 12.09
C VAL A 19 5.95 -9.60 12.04
N GLU A 20 6.10 -10.53 12.99
CA GLU A 20 5.26 -11.74 13.10
C GLU A 20 3.81 -11.42 13.47
N GLU A 21 3.59 -10.44 14.34
CA GLU A 21 2.27 -9.95 14.70
C GLU A 21 1.59 -9.31 13.49
N ALA A 22 2.29 -8.42 12.78
CA ALA A 22 1.78 -7.79 11.56
C ALA A 22 1.50 -8.84 10.46
N TYR A 23 2.38 -9.83 10.26
CA TYR A 23 2.13 -10.96 9.37
C TYR A 23 0.80 -11.65 9.71
N SER A 24 0.57 -11.97 10.98
CA SER A 24 -0.64 -12.64 11.43
C SER A 24 -1.89 -11.79 11.20
N VAL A 25 -1.80 -10.47 11.41
CA VAL A 25 -2.89 -9.51 11.10
C VAL A 25 -3.20 -9.52 9.60
N PHE A 26 -2.19 -9.39 8.74
CA PHE A 26 -2.42 -9.44 7.29
C PHE A 26 -2.98 -10.79 6.84
N ARG A 27 -2.49 -11.90 7.42
CA ARG A 27 -2.94 -13.25 7.08
C ARG A 27 -4.40 -13.50 7.41
N GLU A 28 -4.90 -12.86 8.46
CA GLU A 28 -6.30 -12.91 8.90
C GLU A 28 -7.21 -11.96 8.11
N HIS A 29 -6.67 -10.82 7.66
CA HIS A 29 -7.44 -9.72 7.07
C HIS A 29 -7.15 -9.51 5.58
N SER A 30 -6.13 -8.71 5.23
CA SER A 30 -5.90 -8.25 3.85
C SER A 30 -5.44 -9.36 2.90
N GLY A 31 -4.81 -10.42 3.42
CA GLY A 31 -4.37 -11.59 2.68
C GLY A 31 -5.52 -12.27 1.94
N PRO A 32 -6.49 -12.87 2.66
CA PRO A 32 -7.67 -13.48 2.04
C PRO A 32 -8.48 -12.51 1.18
N PHE A 33 -8.57 -11.23 1.55
CA PHE A 33 -9.18 -10.20 0.70
C PHE A 33 -8.47 -10.11 -0.66
N MET A 34 -7.15 -9.92 -0.70
CA MET A 34 -6.43 -9.83 -1.98
C MET A 34 -6.49 -11.12 -2.79
N VAL A 35 -6.53 -12.28 -2.13
CA VAL A 35 -6.68 -13.57 -2.79
C VAL A 35 -8.06 -13.71 -3.42
N SER A 36 -9.14 -13.17 -2.82
CA SER A 36 -10.45 -13.16 -3.45
C SER A 36 -10.43 -12.35 -4.76
N VAL A 37 -9.78 -11.19 -4.75
CA VAL A 37 -9.60 -10.34 -5.94
C VAL A 37 -8.81 -11.07 -7.01
N ALA A 38 -7.66 -11.63 -6.65
CA ALA A 38 -6.80 -12.35 -7.56
C ALA A 38 -7.46 -13.61 -8.14
N ALA A 39 -8.32 -14.28 -7.38
CA ALA A 39 -9.06 -15.46 -7.85
C ALA A 39 -10.07 -15.10 -8.95
N GLU A 40 -10.80 -14.00 -8.79
CA GLU A 40 -11.70 -13.48 -9.83
C GLU A 40 -10.90 -13.01 -11.06
N MET A 41 -9.79 -12.29 -10.84
CA MET A 41 -8.88 -11.89 -11.93
C MET A 41 -8.34 -13.10 -12.69
N LEU A 42 -7.88 -14.14 -11.99
CA LEU A 42 -7.27 -15.31 -12.62
C LEU A 42 -8.20 -16.02 -13.61
N ASP A 43 -9.51 -16.05 -13.35
CA ASP A 43 -10.47 -16.62 -14.29
C ASP A 43 -10.51 -15.83 -15.62
N ASP A 44 -10.46 -14.50 -15.57
CA ASP A 44 -10.38 -13.66 -16.77
C ASP A 44 -8.99 -13.69 -17.41
N LEU A 45 -7.90 -13.67 -16.63
CA LEU A 45 -6.54 -13.75 -17.17
C LEU A 45 -6.33 -15.05 -17.97
N ARG A 46 -6.90 -16.16 -17.49
CA ARG A 46 -6.92 -17.43 -18.25
C ARG A 46 -7.79 -17.32 -19.51
N SER A 47 -8.89 -16.57 -19.46
CA SER A 47 -9.69 -16.29 -20.65
C SER A 47 -8.90 -15.49 -21.69
N ASP A 48 -8.23 -14.42 -21.26
CA ASP A 48 -7.41 -13.56 -22.11
C ASP A 48 -6.31 -14.37 -22.82
N VAL A 49 -5.62 -15.26 -22.10
CA VAL A 49 -4.59 -16.15 -22.66
C VAL A 49 -5.19 -17.22 -23.58
N ARG A 50 -6.39 -17.75 -23.29
CA ARG A 50 -7.05 -18.70 -24.19
C ARG A 50 -7.45 -18.06 -25.52
N GLN A 51 -7.85 -16.78 -25.49
CA GLN A 51 -8.21 -16.02 -26.68
C GLN A 51 -6.97 -15.61 -27.49
N ASN A 52 -5.88 -15.26 -26.80
CA ASN A 52 -4.59 -15.00 -27.42
C ASN A 52 -3.46 -15.72 -26.64
N PRO A 53 -3.01 -16.91 -27.09
CA PRO A 53 -1.98 -17.69 -26.40
C PRO A 53 -0.63 -16.98 -26.21
N ASP A 54 -0.33 -15.98 -27.04
CA ASP A 54 0.91 -15.19 -26.97
C ASP A 54 0.80 -13.98 -26.01
N ARG A 55 -0.37 -13.75 -25.42
CA ARG A 55 -0.60 -12.65 -24.48
C ARG A 55 0.21 -12.87 -23.21
N VAL A 56 0.91 -11.81 -22.80
CA VAL A 56 1.67 -11.78 -21.54
C VAL A 56 0.88 -11.05 -20.46
N ILE A 57 0.80 -11.62 -19.27
CA ILE A 57 0.19 -10.97 -18.10
C ILE A 57 1.29 -10.27 -17.30
N ALA A 58 1.31 -8.95 -17.29
CA ALA A 58 2.32 -8.14 -16.62
C ALA A 58 1.78 -7.54 -15.31
N PHE A 59 2.23 -8.07 -14.17
CA PHE A 59 1.94 -7.47 -12.86
C PHE A 59 2.83 -6.26 -12.65
N LEU A 60 2.21 -5.09 -12.45
CA LEU A 60 2.90 -3.81 -12.32
C LEU A 60 3.47 -3.62 -10.91
N GLY A 61 4.65 -4.21 -10.69
CA GLY A 61 5.63 -3.87 -9.67
C GLY A 61 5.03 -3.58 -8.30
N ARG A 62 5.47 -2.45 -7.71
CA ARG A 62 5.16 -1.99 -6.36
C ARG A 62 3.75 -2.38 -5.91
N ASP A 63 2.74 -1.97 -6.68
CA ASP A 63 1.33 -2.14 -6.33
C ASP A 63 0.76 -3.50 -6.80
N GLY A 64 1.26 -4.04 -7.92
CA GLY A 64 0.87 -5.36 -8.45
C GLY A 64 1.49 -6.59 -7.77
N HIS A 65 2.52 -6.44 -6.92
CA HIS A 65 3.22 -7.58 -6.29
C HIS A 65 2.31 -8.43 -5.40
N SER A 66 1.34 -7.83 -4.72
CA SER A 66 0.38 -8.57 -3.90
C SER A 66 -0.51 -9.48 -4.74
N LEU A 67 -1.00 -8.99 -5.89
CA LEU A 67 -1.77 -9.76 -6.85
C LEU A 67 -0.90 -10.85 -7.52
N ALA A 68 0.36 -10.55 -7.86
CA ALA A 68 1.29 -11.52 -8.41
C ALA A 68 1.54 -12.68 -7.42
N ALA A 69 1.78 -12.34 -6.15
CA ALA A 69 1.96 -13.32 -5.08
C ALA A 69 0.71 -14.19 -4.89
N ALA A 70 -0.48 -13.60 -4.94
CA ALA A 70 -1.73 -14.35 -4.88
C ALA A 70 -1.93 -15.29 -6.07
N VAL A 71 -1.75 -14.81 -7.31
CA VAL A 71 -1.91 -15.65 -8.50
C VAL A 71 -0.89 -16.79 -8.54
N ARG A 72 0.38 -16.52 -8.20
CA ARG A 72 1.41 -17.56 -8.06
C ARG A 72 1.03 -18.63 -7.04
N GLY A 73 0.43 -18.25 -5.92
CA GLY A 73 -0.05 -19.19 -4.91
C GLY A 73 -1.29 -19.99 -5.34
N LEU A 74 -2.19 -19.37 -6.12
CA LEU A 74 -3.44 -20.00 -6.60
C LEU A 74 -3.20 -20.97 -7.77
N ASP A 75 -2.31 -20.60 -8.69
CA ASP A 75 -1.96 -21.37 -9.90
C ASP A 75 -0.51 -21.08 -10.34
N PRO A 76 0.46 -21.81 -9.76
CA PRO A 76 1.88 -21.59 -10.08
C PRO A 76 2.22 -21.92 -11.54
N GLU A 77 1.56 -22.92 -12.15
CA GLU A 77 1.84 -23.31 -13.54
C GLU A 77 1.42 -22.21 -14.52
N PHE A 78 0.21 -21.66 -14.33
CA PHE A 78 -0.24 -20.53 -15.14
C PHE A 78 0.67 -19.31 -14.96
N PHE A 79 1.06 -19.02 -13.71
CA PHE A 79 1.94 -17.90 -13.41
C PHE A 79 3.28 -18.03 -14.14
N ASP A 80 3.96 -19.17 -14.00
CA ASP A 80 5.29 -19.36 -14.58
C ASP A 80 5.25 -19.27 -16.12
N ARG A 81 4.20 -19.81 -16.73
CA ARG A 81 4.05 -19.81 -18.19
C ARG A 81 3.71 -18.44 -18.76
N HIS A 82 2.74 -17.73 -18.17
CA HIS A 82 2.10 -16.56 -18.80
C HIS A 82 2.32 -15.23 -18.08
N CYS A 83 2.79 -15.25 -16.83
CA CYS A 83 2.87 -14.05 -16.00
C CYS A 83 4.31 -13.54 -15.84
N ARG A 84 4.47 -12.22 -15.83
CA ARG A 84 5.73 -11.53 -15.55
C ARG A 84 5.49 -10.44 -14.51
N GLU A 85 6.44 -10.24 -13.60
CA GLU A 85 6.45 -9.09 -12.70
C GLU A 85 7.37 -8.03 -13.30
N VAL A 86 6.85 -6.83 -13.52
CA VAL A 86 7.63 -5.71 -14.07
C VAL A 86 7.45 -4.47 -13.22
N VAL A 87 8.53 -3.74 -13.00
CA VAL A 87 8.57 -2.57 -12.15
C VAL A 87 8.47 -1.32 -13.02
N VAL A 88 7.24 -0.81 -13.15
CA VAL A 88 6.93 0.37 -13.95
C VAL A 88 6.11 1.32 -13.09
N SER A 89 6.45 2.61 -13.12
CA SER A 89 5.68 3.67 -12.45
C SER A 89 5.20 4.69 -13.46
N ARG A 90 4.24 5.53 -13.04
CA ARG A 90 3.80 6.68 -13.84
C ARG A 90 4.96 7.58 -14.27
N ALA A 91 5.95 7.81 -13.40
CA ALA A 91 7.10 8.64 -13.72
C ALA A 91 7.99 8.01 -14.80
N VAL A 92 8.21 6.68 -14.73
CA VAL A 92 8.99 5.94 -15.72
C VAL A 92 8.36 6.02 -17.11
N VAL A 93 7.04 5.83 -17.22
CA VAL A 93 6.38 5.87 -18.54
C VAL A 93 6.25 7.31 -19.04
N ASP A 94 6.00 8.28 -18.17
CA ASP A 94 5.96 9.69 -18.59
C ASP A 94 7.35 10.17 -19.07
N ALA A 95 8.44 9.73 -18.44
CA ALA A 95 9.80 9.99 -18.94
C ALA A 95 9.96 9.46 -20.37
N ALA A 96 9.49 8.23 -20.65
CA ALA A 96 9.53 7.65 -22.00
C ALA A 96 8.69 8.45 -23.01
N LEU A 97 7.52 8.96 -22.62
CA LEU A 97 6.74 9.85 -23.48
C LEU A 97 7.48 11.18 -23.72
N GLN A 98 8.11 11.76 -22.69
CA GLN A 98 8.91 12.99 -22.84
C GLN A 98 10.13 12.78 -23.74
N ASP A 99 10.75 11.59 -23.72
CA ASP A 99 11.83 11.19 -24.64
C ASP A 99 11.33 11.18 -26.09
N LEU A 100 10.17 10.57 -26.34
CA LEU A 100 9.55 10.55 -27.66
C LEU A 100 9.15 11.96 -28.14
N GLU A 101 8.58 12.79 -27.26
CA GLU A 101 8.25 14.20 -27.56
C GLU A 101 9.52 14.97 -27.96
N LYS A 102 10.59 14.83 -27.18
CA LYS A 102 11.85 15.58 -27.36
C LYS A 102 12.64 15.11 -28.58
N ASN A 103 12.77 13.80 -28.75
CA ASN A 103 13.74 13.21 -29.68
C ASN A 103 13.10 12.63 -30.96
N ALA A 104 11.80 12.36 -30.96
CA ALA A 104 11.06 11.88 -32.15
C ALA A 104 9.99 12.88 -32.64
N GLY A 105 9.72 13.96 -31.91
CA GLY A 105 8.72 14.97 -32.29
C GLY A 105 7.27 14.51 -32.13
N GLU A 106 7.06 13.37 -31.44
CA GLU A 106 5.74 12.79 -31.18
C GLU A 106 4.91 13.68 -30.25
N ARG A 107 3.58 13.47 -30.25
CA ARG A 107 2.64 14.17 -29.36
C ARG A 107 1.58 13.22 -28.84
N PHE A 108 1.18 13.40 -27.59
CA PHE A 108 0.26 12.50 -26.90
C PHE A 108 -0.96 13.22 -26.29
N PRO A 109 -1.74 14.00 -27.08
CA PRO A 109 -2.91 14.72 -26.56
C PRO A 109 -3.95 13.79 -25.88
N GLN A 110 -4.10 12.56 -26.39
CA GLN A 110 -5.00 11.54 -25.84
C GLN A 110 -4.60 11.06 -24.44
N ALA A 111 -3.34 11.22 -24.05
CA ALA A 111 -2.83 10.77 -22.76
C ALA A 111 -2.79 11.88 -21.70
N GLU A 112 -3.08 13.14 -22.05
CA GLU A 112 -2.80 14.30 -21.20
C GLU A 112 -3.51 14.22 -19.84
N ALA A 113 -4.76 13.74 -19.80
CA ALA A 113 -5.52 13.53 -18.56
C ALA A 113 -4.91 12.51 -17.58
N PHE A 114 -3.90 11.76 -18.03
CA PHE A 114 -3.17 10.74 -17.29
C PHE A 114 -1.74 11.17 -16.91
N ARG A 115 -1.24 12.29 -17.45
CA ARG A 115 0.14 12.79 -17.26
C ARG A 115 0.38 13.60 -15.99
N GLY A 116 -0.25 13.20 -14.87
CA GLY A 116 -0.07 13.87 -13.57
C GLY A 116 1.34 13.75 -12.97
N ALA A 117 2.23 12.95 -13.58
CA ALA A 117 3.62 12.78 -13.18
C ALA A 117 4.61 13.63 -14.00
N ARG A 118 4.20 14.21 -15.13
CA ARG A 118 5.06 14.93 -16.09
C ARG A 118 6.03 15.91 -15.42
N ASN A 119 5.51 16.78 -14.55
CA ASN A 119 6.29 17.82 -13.87
C ASN A 119 7.13 17.31 -12.68
N LYS A 120 7.13 15.99 -12.44
CA LYS A 120 7.88 15.34 -11.35
C LYS A 120 8.99 14.42 -11.88
N VAL A 121 9.07 14.24 -13.19
CA VAL A 121 10.17 13.53 -13.86
C VAL A 121 11.41 14.41 -13.78
N ASP A 122 12.54 13.84 -13.35
CA ASP A 122 13.82 14.54 -13.41
C ASP A 122 14.22 14.71 -14.89
N PRO A 123 14.52 15.92 -15.37
CA PRO A 123 14.96 16.13 -16.74
C PRO A 123 16.16 15.26 -17.15
N ALA A 124 17.03 14.87 -16.21
CA ALA A 124 18.16 13.98 -16.46
C ALA A 124 17.74 12.53 -16.77
N ASP A 125 16.53 12.13 -16.36
CA ASP A 125 15.98 10.79 -16.60
C ASP A 125 15.22 10.69 -17.93
N VAL A 126 15.09 11.77 -18.71
CA VAL A 126 14.29 11.78 -19.96
C VAL A 126 15.04 11.12 -21.12
N ASP A 127 16.26 11.56 -21.41
CA ASP A 127 16.97 11.16 -22.63
C ASP A 127 17.24 9.65 -22.70
N GLY A 128 16.70 8.99 -23.73
CA GLY A 128 16.86 7.55 -23.95
C GLY A 128 15.99 6.66 -23.05
N SER A 129 15.10 7.24 -22.24
CA SER A 129 14.23 6.50 -21.33
C SER A 129 13.23 5.60 -22.05
N TYR A 130 12.76 5.96 -23.25
CA TYR A 130 11.90 5.08 -24.04
C TYR A 130 12.61 3.79 -24.41
N ARG A 131 13.86 3.89 -24.87
CA ARG A 131 14.70 2.72 -25.19
C ARG A 131 14.95 1.88 -23.94
N HIS A 132 15.38 2.49 -22.83
CA HIS A 132 15.64 1.74 -21.60
C HIS A 132 14.40 1.02 -21.06
N LEU A 133 13.24 1.67 -21.09
CA LEU A 133 11.98 1.03 -20.70
C LEU A 133 11.64 -0.15 -21.61
N THR A 134 11.79 0.03 -22.93
CA THR A 134 11.52 -1.03 -23.92
C THR A 134 12.44 -2.22 -23.72
N ASP A 135 13.74 -1.98 -23.55
CA ASP A 135 14.75 -3.01 -23.33
C ASP A 135 14.48 -3.77 -22.03
N TYR A 136 14.14 -3.05 -20.95
CA TYR A 136 13.77 -3.66 -19.67
C TYR A 136 12.54 -4.56 -19.77
N LEU A 137 11.47 -4.08 -20.41
CA LEU A 137 10.23 -4.85 -20.57
C LEU A 137 10.50 -6.13 -21.39
N ARG A 138 11.23 -6.02 -22.50
CA ARG A 138 11.58 -7.17 -23.35
C ARG A 138 12.50 -8.16 -22.64
N ALA A 139 13.50 -7.68 -21.92
CA ALA A 139 14.38 -8.52 -21.10
C ALA A 139 13.60 -9.24 -19.98
N SER A 140 12.51 -8.64 -19.50
CA SER A 140 11.59 -9.24 -18.52
C SER A 140 10.55 -10.18 -19.17
N GLY A 141 10.65 -10.44 -20.47
CA GLY A 141 9.75 -11.34 -21.21
C GLY A 141 8.41 -10.70 -21.60
N VAL A 142 8.27 -9.37 -21.49
CA VAL A 142 7.10 -8.63 -21.99
C VAL A 142 7.42 -8.11 -23.38
N ARG A 143 6.70 -8.60 -24.40
CA ARG A 143 6.95 -8.35 -25.83
C ARG A 143 6.55 -6.93 -26.29
N MET A 144 6.77 -5.92 -25.45
CA MET A 144 6.33 -4.54 -25.66
C MET A 144 6.91 -3.92 -26.94
N GLY A 145 6.07 -3.20 -27.69
CA GLY A 145 6.42 -2.50 -28.94
C GLY A 145 6.77 -3.41 -30.11
N LEU A 146 6.47 -4.72 -30.04
CA LEU A 146 6.55 -5.62 -31.20
C LEU A 146 5.20 -5.65 -31.93
N PRO A 147 5.16 -5.80 -33.26
CA PRO A 147 3.91 -6.03 -33.99
C PRO A 147 3.13 -7.21 -33.40
N ASP A 148 1.81 -7.06 -33.33
CA ASP A 148 0.86 -8.07 -32.82
C ASP A 148 1.12 -8.54 -31.39
N SER A 149 1.90 -7.77 -30.62
CA SER A 149 2.09 -8.07 -29.21
C SER A 149 0.84 -7.68 -28.41
N SER A 150 0.46 -8.54 -27.47
CA SER A 150 -0.65 -8.26 -26.56
C SER A 150 -0.21 -8.43 -25.10
N VAL A 151 -0.58 -7.48 -24.26
CA VAL A 151 -0.24 -7.47 -22.84
C VAL A 151 -1.48 -7.15 -22.03
N THR A 152 -1.71 -7.89 -20.95
CA THR A 152 -2.65 -7.49 -19.91
C THR A 152 -1.86 -7.02 -18.70
N VAL A 153 -2.02 -5.75 -18.32
CA VAL A 153 -1.40 -5.22 -17.11
C VAL A 153 -2.31 -5.42 -15.92
N VAL A 154 -1.72 -5.80 -14.78
CA VAL A 154 -2.42 -6.08 -13.52
C VAL A 154 -1.89 -5.18 -12.43
N ASP A 155 -2.78 -4.45 -11.76
CA ASP A 155 -2.42 -3.44 -10.76
C ASP A 155 -3.55 -3.29 -9.71
N THR A 156 -3.24 -2.67 -8.56
CA THR A 156 -4.26 -2.19 -7.61
C THR A 156 -4.69 -0.75 -7.89
N SER A 157 -4.10 -0.06 -8.87
CA SER A 157 -4.36 1.38 -9.13
C SER A 157 -5.79 1.73 -9.52
N PHE A 158 -6.24 2.93 -9.14
CA PHE A 158 -7.62 3.40 -9.28
C PHE A 158 -8.05 3.93 -10.65
N LYS A 159 -7.11 4.36 -11.53
CA LYS A 159 -7.44 5.07 -12.80
C LYS A 159 -6.93 4.35 -14.06
N GLY A 160 -6.03 3.38 -13.93
CA GLY A 160 -5.36 2.76 -15.07
C GLY A 160 -4.34 3.66 -15.78
N THR A 161 -3.75 4.61 -15.05
CA THR A 161 -2.81 5.59 -15.62
C THR A 161 -1.61 4.96 -16.33
N VAL A 162 -0.97 3.97 -15.71
CA VAL A 162 0.22 3.35 -16.33
C VAL A 162 -0.14 2.68 -17.64
N GLN A 163 -1.29 2.01 -17.72
CA GLN A 163 -1.75 1.39 -18.95
C GLN A 163 -1.95 2.42 -20.06
N GLU A 164 -2.64 3.54 -19.80
CA GLU A 164 -2.85 4.55 -20.85
C GLU A 164 -1.57 5.19 -21.35
N LEU A 165 -0.64 5.49 -20.43
CA LEU A 165 0.66 6.02 -20.81
C LEU A 165 1.47 4.99 -21.64
N MET A 166 1.35 3.70 -21.31
CA MET A 166 2.00 2.63 -22.08
C MET A 166 1.33 2.42 -23.44
N SER A 167 0.00 2.48 -23.54
CA SER A 167 -0.73 2.42 -24.81
C SER A 167 -0.31 3.56 -25.74
N ALA A 168 -0.08 4.76 -25.20
CA ALA A 168 0.44 5.89 -25.95
C ALA A 168 1.89 5.69 -26.42
N ALA A 169 2.76 5.15 -25.56
CA ALA A 169 4.17 4.90 -25.88
C ALA A 169 4.37 3.72 -26.86
N TYR A 170 3.45 2.75 -26.87
CA TYR A 170 3.57 1.50 -27.62
C TYR A 170 2.30 1.20 -28.43
N PRO A 171 1.98 1.99 -29.45
CA PRO A 171 0.75 1.82 -30.22
C PRO A 171 0.69 0.50 -31.02
N GLN A 172 1.81 -0.21 -31.15
CA GLN A 172 1.87 -1.54 -31.79
C GLN A 172 1.51 -2.69 -30.84
N THR A 173 1.37 -2.42 -29.54
CA THR A 173 0.99 -3.41 -28.53
C THR A 173 -0.46 -3.20 -28.13
N GLU A 174 -1.26 -4.26 -28.19
CA GLU A 174 -2.59 -4.26 -27.62
C GLU A 174 -2.48 -4.40 -26.08
N ILE A 175 -2.84 -3.34 -25.35
CA ILE A 175 -2.73 -3.32 -23.89
C ILE A 175 -4.11 -3.27 -23.26
N GLN A 176 -4.37 -4.24 -22.37
CA GLN A 176 -5.58 -4.30 -21.54
C GLN A 176 -5.22 -4.14 -20.05
N GLY A 177 -6.16 -3.65 -19.24
CA GLY A 177 -5.98 -3.45 -17.81
C GLY A 177 -6.92 -4.30 -16.94
N ARG A 178 -6.37 -4.87 -15.86
CA ARG A 178 -7.11 -5.56 -14.80
C ARG A 178 -6.73 -4.94 -13.46
N TYR A 179 -7.70 -4.34 -12.78
CA TYR A 179 -7.46 -3.50 -11.61
C TYR A 179 -8.22 -3.98 -10.40
N ALA A 180 -7.59 -4.01 -9.23
CA ALA A 180 -8.34 -4.28 -7.99
C ALA A 180 -9.44 -3.22 -7.80
N PHE A 181 -9.12 -1.95 -8.07
CA PHE A 181 -10.01 -0.81 -7.94
C PHE A 181 -9.98 0.00 -9.23
N LEU A 182 -11.12 0.39 -9.79
CA LEU A 182 -11.19 1.19 -11.01
C LEU A 182 -12.32 2.22 -10.93
N ALA A 183 -11.99 3.48 -11.09
CA ALA A 183 -12.92 4.48 -11.61
C ALA A 183 -12.40 4.93 -12.97
N LEU A 184 -13.23 4.84 -13.99
CA LEU A 184 -12.89 5.33 -15.31
C LEU A 184 -12.83 6.86 -15.32
N SER A 185 -11.95 7.40 -16.16
CA SER A 185 -11.89 8.83 -16.46
C SER A 185 -12.90 9.13 -17.58
N PRO A 186 -13.56 10.29 -17.62
CA PRO A 186 -14.32 10.68 -18.83
C PRO A 186 -13.40 10.85 -20.04
N ASP A 187 -12.14 11.22 -19.81
CA ASP A 187 -11.11 11.43 -20.82
C ASP A 187 -10.32 10.15 -21.13
N ASP A 188 -10.82 8.99 -20.73
CA ASP A 188 -10.18 7.70 -20.99
C ASP A 188 -10.34 7.31 -22.46
N PRO A 189 -9.24 7.14 -23.23
CA PRO A 189 -9.37 6.77 -24.64
C PRO A 189 -9.68 5.28 -24.85
N HIS A 190 -9.51 4.42 -23.83
CA HIS A 190 -9.72 2.98 -23.92
C HIS A 190 -10.51 2.41 -22.72
N PRO A 191 -11.70 2.93 -22.38
CA PRO A 191 -12.46 2.48 -21.21
C PRO A 191 -12.83 0.99 -21.27
N GLU A 192 -13.11 0.46 -22.47
CA GLU A 192 -13.47 -0.94 -22.70
C GLU A 192 -12.31 -1.91 -22.48
N ALA A 193 -11.06 -1.43 -22.52
CA ALA A 193 -9.87 -2.25 -22.29
C ALA A 193 -9.64 -2.54 -20.80
N LYS A 194 -10.46 -1.98 -19.90
CA LYS A 194 -10.25 -1.97 -18.45
C LYS A 194 -11.35 -2.69 -17.69
N LYS A 195 -10.95 -3.37 -16.62
CA LYS A 195 -11.88 -4.03 -15.70
C LYS A 195 -11.45 -3.87 -14.24
N GLY A 196 -12.39 -3.45 -13.39
CA GLY A 196 -12.26 -3.44 -11.93
C GLY A 196 -12.90 -4.66 -11.28
N TYR A 197 -12.34 -5.16 -10.18
CA TYR A 197 -12.81 -6.39 -9.50
C TYR A 197 -13.40 -6.16 -8.10
N VAL A 198 -12.79 -5.27 -7.31
CA VAL A 198 -13.37 -4.84 -6.03
C VAL A 198 -14.34 -3.70 -6.21
N PHE A 199 -13.92 -2.76 -7.05
CA PHE A 199 -14.60 -1.52 -7.33
C PHE A 199 -14.42 -1.24 -8.81
N HIS A 200 -15.52 -1.02 -9.52
CA HIS A 200 -15.55 -0.56 -10.90
C HIS A 200 -16.63 0.52 -10.98
N GLN A 201 -16.28 1.73 -11.37
CA GLN A 201 -17.25 2.80 -11.62
C GLN A 201 -17.03 3.40 -13.00
N GLU A 202 -18.13 3.53 -13.73
CA GLU A 202 -18.20 4.33 -14.95
C GLU A 202 -18.11 5.82 -14.61
N PRO A 203 -17.71 6.68 -15.57
CA PRO A 203 -17.63 8.12 -15.33
C PRO A 203 -19.02 8.70 -15.07
N ASP A 204 -19.17 9.47 -13.99
CA ASP A 204 -20.38 10.22 -13.66
C ASP A 204 -20.06 11.51 -12.90
N ALA A 205 -21.06 12.26 -12.44
CA ALA A 205 -20.85 13.53 -11.72
C ALA A 205 -19.96 13.41 -10.46
N VAL A 206 -19.81 12.21 -9.90
CA VAL A 206 -19.01 11.91 -8.70
C VAL A 206 -17.69 11.25 -9.09
N TRP A 207 -17.72 10.25 -9.95
CA TRP A 207 -16.59 9.42 -10.33
C TRP A 207 -15.94 9.94 -11.62
N GLN A 208 -14.77 10.56 -11.44
CA GLN A 208 -14.00 11.21 -12.52
C GLN A 208 -12.59 10.64 -12.61
N GLY A 209 -12.46 9.32 -12.38
CA GLY A 209 -11.15 8.64 -12.29
C GLY A 209 -10.33 8.96 -11.03
N LEU A 210 -10.96 9.47 -9.97
CA LEU A 210 -10.31 9.86 -8.71
C LEU A 210 -11.04 9.30 -7.49
N PRO A 211 -10.32 8.87 -6.43
CA PRO A 211 -10.95 8.42 -5.21
C PRO A 211 -11.58 9.59 -4.45
N GLN A 212 -12.68 9.33 -3.75
CA GLN A 212 -13.42 10.33 -2.97
C GLN A 212 -12.75 10.59 -1.62
N PRO A 213 -12.76 11.84 -1.13
CA PRO A 213 -12.26 12.18 0.19
C PRO A 213 -13.19 11.73 1.32
N TYR A 214 -14.46 11.45 1.03
CA TYR A 214 -15.46 10.97 2.00
C TYR A 214 -15.76 9.47 1.78
N LEU A 215 -16.21 8.80 2.83
CA LEU A 215 -16.60 7.39 2.77
C LEU A 215 -18.03 7.27 2.22
N PRO A 216 -18.28 6.62 1.08
CA PRO A 216 -19.63 6.43 0.57
C PRO A 216 -20.50 5.60 1.52
N GLU A 217 -21.80 5.92 1.59
CA GLU A 217 -22.78 5.15 2.36
C GLU A 217 -22.89 3.71 1.85
N GLN A 218 -22.90 3.55 0.53
CA GLN A 218 -22.97 2.25 -0.11
C GLN A 218 -21.70 1.43 0.20
N ARG A 219 -21.90 0.25 0.82
CA ARG A 219 -20.81 -0.66 1.22
C ARG A 219 -19.95 -1.11 0.05
N SER A 220 -20.55 -1.40 -1.10
CA SER A 220 -19.84 -1.80 -2.33
C SER A 220 -18.88 -0.73 -2.86
N GLN A 221 -19.10 0.54 -2.52
CA GLN A 221 -18.27 1.67 -2.93
C GLN A 221 -17.18 2.04 -1.91
N THR A 222 -16.96 1.22 -0.88
CA THR A 222 -15.97 1.48 0.19
C THR A 222 -14.60 1.85 -0.36
N PHE A 223 -14.07 1.07 -1.30
CA PHE A 223 -12.74 1.31 -1.87
C PHE A 223 -12.72 2.40 -2.95
N GLY A 224 -13.85 3.05 -3.20
CA GLY A 224 -13.92 4.34 -3.88
C GLY A 224 -13.43 5.50 -2.99
N ASN A 225 -13.27 5.29 -1.68
CA ASN A 225 -12.72 6.26 -0.75
C ASN A 225 -11.18 6.21 -0.70
N GLN A 226 -10.54 7.39 -0.61
CA GLN A 226 -9.07 7.51 -0.59
C GLN A 226 -8.42 6.78 0.59
N ASP A 227 -8.99 6.84 1.79
CA ASP A 227 -8.41 6.20 2.98
C ASP A 227 -8.52 4.68 2.89
N ALA A 228 -9.68 4.18 2.45
CA ALA A 228 -9.91 2.77 2.21
C ALA A 228 -8.98 2.20 1.12
N LEU A 229 -8.79 2.94 0.02
CA LEU A 229 -7.83 2.59 -1.02
C LEU A 229 -6.39 2.54 -0.46
N GLY A 230 -6.03 3.55 0.34
CA GLY A 230 -4.72 3.66 0.99
C GLY A 230 -4.39 2.46 1.90
N VAL A 231 -5.38 1.79 2.47
CA VAL A 231 -5.15 0.55 3.24
C VAL A 231 -4.43 -0.49 2.40
N ILE A 232 -4.82 -0.69 1.14
CA ILE A 232 -4.17 -1.65 0.24
C ILE A 232 -2.89 -1.03 -0.33
N GLU A 233 -2.98 0.16 -0.92
CA GLU A 233 -1.84 0.79 -1.61
C GLU A 233 -0.65 1.11 -0.69
N GLU A 234 -0.85 1.32 0.62
CA GLU A 234 0.26 1.69 1.53
C GLU A 234 0.79 0.52 2.36
N THR A 235 0.00 -0.55 2.54
CA THR A 235 0.43 -1.74 3.29
C THR A 235 0.93 -2.88 2.40
N LEU A 236 0.44 -2.98 1.16
CA LEU A 236 0.70 -4.12 0.26
C LEU A 236 1.55 -3.77 -0.98
N HIS A 237 2.13 -2.58 -1.04
CA HIS A 237 3.00 -2.15 -2.14
C HIS A 237 4.46 -2.65 -2.05
N GLY A 238 4.72 -3.64 -1.19
CA GLY A 238 6.06 -4.24 -1.03
C GLY A 238 7.12 -3.35 -0.37
N PRO A 239 8.36 -3.87 -0.25
CA PRO A 239 9.43 -3.25 0.55
C PRO A 239 10.24 -2.17 -0.19
N MET A 240 10.10 -2.07 -1.51
CA MET A 240 10.87 -1.12 -2.33
C MET A 240 10.05 0.14 -2.63
N GLY A 241 10.71 1.27 -2.82
CA GLY A 241 10.06 2.50 -3.32
C GLY A 241 9.63 2.37 -4.78
N SER A 242 8.78 3.29 -5.26
CA SER A 242 8.46 3.37 -6.70
C SER A 242 9.72 3.66 -7.52
N PRO A 243 9.90 3.02 -8.69
CA PRO A 243 11.00 3.37 -9.57
C PRO A 243 10.84 4.81 -10.05
N ARG A 244 11.94 5.57 -10.06
CA ARG A 244 11.97 6.93 -10.62
C ARG A 244 12.36 6.92 -12.10
N SER A 245 13.27 6.02 -12.46
CA SER A 245 13.74 5.83 -13.83
C SER A 245 14.08 4.35 -14.09
N VAL A 246 14.29 4.03 -15.36
CA VAL A 246 14.82 2.74 -15.82
C VAL A 246 16.10 3.03 -16.59
N THR A 247 17.15 2.28 -16.25
CA THR A 247 18.50 2.39 -16.81
C THR A 247 18.87 1.08 -17.50
N ALA A 248 20.07 1.00 -18.09
CA ALA A 248 20.61 -0.25 -18.61
C ALA A 248 20.72 -1.37 -17.55
N GLN A 249 20.81 -1.01 -16.26
CA GLN A 249 20.84 -1.95 -15.13
C GLN A 249 19.43 -2.34 -14.65
N GLY A 250 18.38 -1.79 -15.26
CA GLY A 250 16.99 -1.99 -14.88
C GLY A 250 16.40 -0.83 -14.06
N PRO A 251 15.28 -1.08 -13.35
CA PRO A 251 14.54 -0.06 -12.62
C PRO A 251 15.33 0.45 -11.40
N GLN A 252 15.40 1.78 -11.25
CA GLN A 252 16.06 2.44 -10.13
C GLN A 252 15.10 2.59 -8.95
N GLN A 253 15.19 1.67 -7.99
CA GLN A 253 14.40 1.66 -6.75
C GLN A 253 15.30 1.69 -5.52
N SER A 254 14.88 2.42 -4.49
CA SER A 254 15.53 2.41 -3.19
C SER A 254 14.75 1.56 -2.19
N PRO A 255 15.43 0.83 -1.28
CA PRO A 255 14.81 0.28 -0.09
C PRO A 255 14.10 1.39 0.71
N GLN A 256 12.90 1.11 1.20
CA GLN A 256 12.12 2.08 1.97
C GLN A 256 12.71 2.40 3.35
N GLN A 257 13.54 1.53 3.92
CA GLN A 257 14.29 1.82 5.14
C GLN A 257 15.29 2.98 4.97
N LEU A 258 15.66 3.31 3.73
CA LEU A 258 16.51 4.46 3.38
C LEU A 258 15.70 5.74 3.11
N ASP A 259 14.36 5.67 3.13
CA ASP A 259 13.54 6.87 3.08
C ASP A 259 13.85 7.73 4.32
N GLN A 260 14.20 8.99 4.09
CA GLN A 260 14.49 9.94 5.16
C GLN A 260 13.24 10.35 5.93
N GLN A 261 12.05 10.10 5.37
CA GLN A 261 10.77 10.58 5.88
C GLN A 261 9.65 9.51 5.82
N PRO A 262 9.86 8.31 6.40
CA PRO A 262 8.94 7.16 6.24
C PRO A 262 7.59 7.32 6.98
N LEU A 263 7.47 8.36 7.82
CA LEU A 263 6.27 8.69 8.60
C LEU A 263 5.59 9.99 8.11
N VAL A 264 6.10 10.61 7.04
CA VAL A 264 5.59 11.90 6.58
C VAL A 264 4.13 11.80 6.12
N GLY A 265 3.28 12.62 6.74
CA GLY A 265 1.83 12.63 6.52
C GLY A 265 1.05 11.62 7.36
N ILE A 266 1.68 10.95 8.33
CA ILE A 266 1.02 10.13 9.34
C ILE A 266 1.05 10.89 10.67
N ASN A 267 -0.07 10.93 11.39
CA ASN A 267 -0.11 11.56 12.71
C ASN A 267 0.82 10.77 13.68
N PRO A 268 1.89 11.38 14.23
CA PRO A 268 2.89 10.67 15.01
C PRO A 268 2.35 10.04 16.31
N VAL A 269 1.22 10.52 16.85
CA VAL A 269 0.62 9.90 18.05
C VAL A 269 -0.14 8.60 17.75
N LEU A 270 -0.44 8.35 16.48
CA LEU A 270 -1.12 7.12 16.03
C LEU A 270 -0.13 6.02 15.63
N VAL A 271 1.15 6.37 15.40
CA VAL A 271 2.18 5.40 15.03
C VAL A 271 2.57 4.58 16.26
N ALA A 272 2.23 3.29 16.25
CA ALA A 272 2.60 2.37 17.31
C ALA A 272 4.13 2.26 17.41
N GLU A 273 4.64 2.19 18.64
CA GLU A 273 6.07 2.28 18.94
C GLU A 273 6.90 1.27 18.14
N GLN A 274 6.42 0.02 18.06
CA GLN A 274 7.10 -1.06 17.36
C GLN A 274 7.23 -0.85 15.85
N TYR A 275 6.47 0.08 15.25
CA TYR A 275 6.49 0.38 13.82
C TYR A 275 7.16 1.71 13.47
N ARG A 276 7.87 2.32 14.43
CA ARG A 276 8.65 3.56 14.20
C ARG A 276 9.98 3.28 13.49
N ASP A 277 10.57 2.12 13.72
CA ASP A 277 11.83 1.71 13.09
C ASP A 277 11.64 1.48 11.57
N PRO A 278 12.36 2.22 10.70
CA PRO A 278 12.26 2.05 9.25
C PRO A 278 12.51 0.63 8.76
N LYS A 279 13.40 -0.14 9.41
CA LYS A 279 13.69 -1.53 9.05
C LYS A 279 12.50 -2.44 9.34
N VAL A 280 11.85 -2.25 10.49
CA VAL A 280 10.64 -2.99 10.85
C VAL A 280 9.54 -2.66 9.86
N ARG A 281 9.36 -1.39 9.48
CA ARG A 281 8.35 -0.97 8.50
C ARG A 281 8.54 -1.65 7.14
N GLU A 282 9.77 -1.67 6.64
CA GLU A 282 10.11 -2.35 5.40
C GLU A 282 9.82 -3.87 5.48
N ALA A 283 10.24 -4.51 6.58
CA ALA A 283 10.02 -5.94 6.81
C ALA A 283 8.52 -6.30 6.95
N VAL A 284 7.72 -5.44 7.59
CA VAL A 284 6.26 -5.60 7.70
C VAL A 284 5.61 -5.62 6.32
N LYS A 285 6.05 -4.80 5.36
CA LYS A 285 5.52 -4.81 3.99
C LYS A 285 5.87 -6.10 3.25
N ALA A 286 7.08 -6.62 3.44
CA ALA A 286 7.43 -7.93 2.90
C ALA A 286 6.60 -9.07 3.53
N ALA A 287 6.36 -9.00 4.83
CA ALA A 287 5.50 -9.93 5.55
C ALA A 287 4.04 -9.86 5.06
N ALA A 288 3.55 -8.67 4.70
CA ALA A 288 2.21 -8.49 4.12
C ALA A 288 2.06 -9.25 2.78
N ILE A 289 3.05 -9.14 1.88
CA ILE A 289 3.07 -9.90 0.62
C ILE A 289 3.12 -11.41 0.89
N LEU A 290 3.96 -11.84 1.84
CA LEU A 290 4.04 -13.25 2.23
C LEU A 290 2.70 -13.77 2.78
N ALA A 291 1.99 -12.97 3.57
CA ALA A 291 0.67 -13.31 4.07
C ALA A 291 -0.36 -13.50 2.95
N VAL A 292 -0.31 -12.66 1.91
CA VAL A 292 -1.15 -12.83 0.70
C VAL A 292 -0.82 -14.14 -0.02
N HIS A 293 0.46 -14.44 -0.24
CA HIS A 293 0.89 -15.70 -0.86
C HIS A 293 0.43 -16.93 -0.07
N ASP A 294 0.61 -16.91 1.25
CA ASP A 294 0.25 -18.05 2.09
C ASP A 294 -1.28 -18.23 2.20
N SER A 295 -2.04 -17.14 2.10
CA SER A 295 -3.51 -17.18 1.92
C SER A 295 -3.89 -17.82 0.59
N ALA A 296 -3.17 -17.52 -0.48
CA ALA A 296 -3.44 -18.12 -1.80
C ALA A 296 -3.15 -19.62 -1.81
N LEU A 297 -2.05 -20.05 -1.19
CA LEU A 297 -1.75 -21.47 -1.03
C LEU A 297 -2.81 -22.22 -0.22
N GLU A 298 -3.35 -21.60 0.82
CA GLU A 298 -4.45 -22.19 1.59
C GLU A 298 -5.73 -22.30 0.75
N ALA A 299 -6.11 -21.24 0.04
CA ALA A 299 -7.24 -21.26 -0.88
C ALA A 299 -7.08 -22.34 -1.97
N ALA A 300 -5.89 -22.50 -2.54
CA ALA A 300 -5.57 -23.55 -3.50
C ALA A 300 -5.69 -24.96 -2.89
N ARG A 301 -5.25 -25.16 -1.64
CA ARG A 301 -5.46 -26.43 -0.92
C ARG A 301 -6.93 -26.72 -0.68
N SER A 302 -7.70 -25.72 -0.23
CA SER A 302 -9.16 -25.85 -0.05
C SER A 302 -9.87 -26.20 -1.37
N ARG A 303 -9.49 -25.54 -2.48
CA ARG A 303 -9.97 -25.87 -3.84
C ARG A 303 -9.68 -27.33 -4.20
N ASN A 304 -8.44 -27.78 -4.04
CA ASN A 304 -8.03 -29.13 -4.41
C ASN A 304 -8.69 -30.21 -3.52
N ALA A 305 -9.09 -29.84 -2.30
CA ALA A 305 -9.87 -30.68 -1.39
C ALA A 305 -11.39 -30.65 -1.68
N GLY A 306 -11.85 -29.95 -2.72
CA GLY A 306 -13.26 -29.84 -3.08
C GLY A 306 -14.11 -29.01 -2.12
N ARG A 307 -13.50 -28.14 -1.31
CA ARG A 307 -14.21 -27.23 -0.39
C ARG A 307 -14.68 -25.97 -1.10
N ASP A 308 -15.64 -25.26 -0.51
CA ASP A 308 -16.13 -23.96 -1.00
C ASP A 308 -15.16 -22.81 -0.68
N TRP A 309 -13.97 -22.88 -1.28
CA TRP A 309 -12.93 -21.88 -1.09
C TRP A 309 -13.32 -20.50 -1.64
N LYS A 310 -14.16 -20.42 -2.69
CA LYS A 310 -14.64 -19.13 -3.24
C LYS A 310 -15.62 -18.46 -2.27
N GLY A 311 -16.54 -19.21 -1.67
CA GLY A 311 -17.43 -18.71 -0.62
C GLY A 311 -16.67 -18.23 0.61
N GLU A 312 -15.66 -18.98 1.06
CA GLU A 312 -14.77 -18.57 2.17
C GLU A 312 -14.05 -17.25 1.88
N LEU A 313 -13.49 -17.10 0.67
CA LEU A 313 -12.83 -15.86 0.24
C LEU A 313 -13.79 -14.69 0.13
N GLN A 314 -15.00 -14.89 -0.38
CA GLN A 314 -16.03 -13.85 -0.45
C GLN A 314 -16.43 -13.35 0.95
N GLN A 315 -16.62 -14.24 1.91
CA GLN A 315 -16.89 -13.85 3.29
C GLN A 315 -15.71 -13.09 3.91
N ALA A 316 -14.47 -13.48 3.61
CA ALA A 316 -13.29 -12.76 4.06
C ALA A 316 -13.20 -11.35 3.46
N ARG A 317 -13.53 -11.21 2.17
CA ARG A 317 -13.62 -9.92 1.48
C ARG A 317 -14.63 -8.99 2.15
N GLU A 318 -15.80 -9.52 2.48
CA GLU A 318 -16.86 -8.80 3.18
C GLU A 318 -16.45 -8.35 4.58
N ARG A 319 -15.90 -9.27 5.39
CA ARG A 319 -15.39 -8.93 6.73
C ARG A 319 -14.32 -7.85 6.67
N PHE A 320 -13.35 -7.98 5.75
CA PHE A 320 -12.29 -6.99 5.62
C PHE A 320 -12.83 -5.62 5.17
N THR A 321 -13.82 -5.61 4.26
CA THR A 321 -14.49 -4.37 3.85
C THR A 321 -15.11 -3.65 5.06
N ASP A 322 -15.79 -4.38 5.95
CA ASP A 322 -16.38 -3.80 7.17
C ASP A 322 -15.32 -3.28 8.14
N GLN A 323 -14.20 -4.00 8.28
CA GLN A 323 -13.06 -3.56 9.08
C GLN A 323 -12.46 -2.25 8.56
N VAL A 324 -12.25 -2.14 7.24
CA VAL A 324 -11.77 -0.90 6.61
C VAL A 324 -12.77 0.23 6.79
N ARG A 325 -14.06 0.00 6.58
CA ARG A 325 -15.11 1.02 6.80
C ARG A 325 -15.09 1.54 8.23
N SER A 326 -15.01 0.64 9.20
CA SER A 326 -14.92 0.99 10.63
C SER A 326 -13.66 1.82 10.94
N TRP A 327 -12.53 1.47 10.32
CA TRP A 327 -11.27 2.19 10.52
C TRP A 327 -11.30 3.59 9.91
N VAL A 328 -11.92 3.74 8.74
CA VAL A 328 -12.14 5.04 8.08
C VAL A 328 -13.09 5.90 8.92
N SER A 329 -14.23 5.35 9.37
CA SER A 329 -15.24 6.06 10.16
C SER A 329 -14.84 6.34 11.61
N ARG A 330 -13.81 5.64 12.12
CA ARG A 330 -13.34 5.71 13.51
C ARG A 330 -14.43 5.36 14.53
N ASP A 331 -15.29 4.42 14.19
CA ASP A 331 -16.41 4.00 15.05
C ASP A 331 -16.04 2.98 16.14
N GLY A 332 -14.76 2.63 16.25
CA GLY A 332 -14.21 1.75 17.29
C GLY A 332 -14.49 0.26 17.09
N ARG A 333 -15.08 -0.15 15.96
CA ARG A 333 -15.37 -1.57 15.65
C ARG A 333 -14.26 -2.28 14.86
N THR A 334 -13.17 -1.58 14.58
CA THR A 334 -12.01 -2.16 13.89
C THR A 334 -11.31 -3.08 14.88
N ASP A 335 -10.84 -4.22 14.39
CA ASP A 335 -10.05 -5.18 15.15
C ASP A 335 -8.86 -4.47 15.81
N GLY A 336 -8.67 -4.74 17.11
CA GLY A 336 -7.68 -4.05 17.93
C GLY A 336 -6.22 -4.33 17.54
N ARG A 337 -5.95 -5.39 16.76
CA ARG A 337 -4.64 -5.69 16.18
C ARG A 337 -4.49 -5.06 14.79
N LEU A 338 -5.57 -4.96 14.02
CA LEU A 338 -5.57 -4.33 12.70
C LEU A 338 -5.41 -2.81 12.78
N ALA A 339 -6.17 -2.13 13.65
CA ALA A 339 -6.16 -0.66 13.72
C ALA A 339 -4.75 -0.07 13.93
N PRO A 340 -3.91 -0.56 14.87
CA PRO A 340 -2.55 -0.05 15.04
C PRO A 340 -1.66 -0.23 13.81
N VAL A 341 -1.84 -1.31 13.05
CA VAL A 341 -1.11 -1.52 11.78
C VAL A 341 -1.57 -0.48 10.76
N LEU A 342 -2.88 -0.31 10.56
CA LEU A 342 -3.39 0.66 9.59
C LEU A 342 -2.99 2.09 9.96
N ASP A 343 -3.15 2.49 11.21
CA ASP A 343 -2.77 3.83 11.69
C ASP A 343 -1.27 4.10 11.60
N SER A 344 -0.42 3.07 11.64
CA SER A 344 1.03 3.21 11.52
C SER A 344 1.53 3.26 10.08
N PHE A 345 0.78 2.72 9.12
CA PHE A 345 1.24 2.55 7.74
C PHE A 345 0.46 3.35 6.71
N VAL A 346 -0.79 3.71 7.00
CA VAL A 346 -1.71 4.31 6.03
C VAL A 346 -1.88 5.79 6.33
N ARG A 347 -1.52 6.62 5.36
CA ARG A 347 -1.82 8.05 5.37
C ARG A 347 -3.29 8.28 5.04
N ARG A 348 -3.98 8.99 5.92
CA ARG A 348 -5.39 9.39 5.74
C ARG A 348 -5.53 10.62 4.84
N ALA A 349 -6.77 11.01 4.57
CA ALA A 349 -7.12 12.13 3.68
C ALA A 349 -6.54 13.47 4.16
N ASP A 350 -6.27 13.59 5.46
CA ASP A 350 -5.65 14.75 6.10
C ASP A 350 -4.12 14.79 6.00
N LYS A 351 -3.47 13.84 5.30
CA LYS A 351 -2.00 13.72 5.23
C LYS A 351 -1.26 15.01 4.87
N ASN A 352 -1.85 15.88 4.04
CA ASN A 352 -1.22 17.16 3.69
C ASN A 352 -1.29 18.15 4.87
N VAL A 353 -2.41 18.19 5.59
CA VAL A 353 -2.56 19.00 6.81
C VAL A 353 -1.60 18.51 7.90
N VAL A 354 -1.44 17.18 8.03
CA VAL A 354 -0.44 16.58 8.94
C VAL A 354 0.98 17.02 8.56
N LYS A 355 1.33 17.01 7.27
CA LYS A 355 2.65 17.48 6.81
C LYS A 355 2.88 18.95 7.14
N ASP A 356 1.88 19.79 6.90
CA ASP A 356 1.98 21.22 7.14
C ASP A 356 2.10 21.53 8.63
N LEU A 357 1.37 20.82 9.49
CA LEU A 357 1.49 20.94 10.95
C LEU A 357 2.88 20.48 11.45
N ASP A 358 3.37 19.32 10.99
CA ASP A 358 4.71 18.83 11.34
C ASP A 358 5.80 19.82 10.91
N LYS A 359 5.70 20.36 9.69
CA LYS A 359 6.62 21.39 9.18
C LYS A 359 6.56 22.66 10.03
N ALA A 360 5.36 23.12 10.40
CA ALA A 360 5.19 24.30 11.23
C ALA A 360 5.81 24.12 12.63
N LEU A 361 5.58 22.96 13.26
CA LEU A 361 6.15 22.62 14.57
C LEU A 361 7.68 22.58 14.54
N LYS A 362 8.27 21.90 13.54
CA LYS A 362 9.73 21.86 13.33
C LYS A 362 10.30 23.24 13.10
N HIS A 363 9.65 24.07 12.29
CA HIS A 363 10.10 25.45 12.03
C HIS A 363 10.00 26.33 13.29
N ALA A 364 9.00 26.11 14.13
CA ALA A 364 8.88 26.78 15.42
C ALA A 364 9.87 26.23 16.47
N GLY A 365 10.59 25.14 16.20
CA GLY A 365 11.52 24.52 17.15
C GLY A 365 10.81 23.81 18.31
N VAL A 366 9.56 23.35 18.09
CA VAL A 366 8.83 22.54 19.07
C VAL A 366 9.29 21.09 18.92
N ASP A 367 9.88 20.53 19.99
CA ASP A 367 10.28 19.12 19.98
C ASP A 367 9.06 18.18 19.98
N GLN A 368 9.28 16.92 19.58
CA GLN A 368 8.22 15.94 19.40
C GLN A 368 7.43 15.66 20.70
N ARG A 369 8.08 15.72 21.86
CA ARG A 369 7.44 15.44 23.15
C ARG A 369 6.55 16.60 23.56
N ALA A 370 7.00 17.84 23.37
CA ALA A 370 6.21 19.04 23.59
C ALA A 370 5.02 19.14 22.62
N ALA A 371 5.15 18.61 21.40
CA ALA A 371 4.08 18.58 20.40
C ALA A 371 3.01 17.49 20.66
N GLU A 372 3.28 16.49 21.49
CA GLU A 372 2.39 15.33 21.68
C GLU A 372 0.95 15.71 22.08
N PRO A 373 0.69 16.63 23.04
CA PRO A 373 -0.66 17.03 23.40
C PRO A 373 -1.42 17.70 22.23
N LEU A 374 -0.70 18.50 21.42
CA LEU A 374 -1.26 19.15 20.25
C LEU A 374 -1.66 18.12 19.18
N TRP A 375 -0.83 17.09 18.97
CA TRP A 375 -1.12 16.00 18.05
C TRP A 375 -2.30 15.13 18.50
N LYS A 376 -2.49 14.94 19.81
CA LYS A 376 -3.67 14.26 20.38
C LYS A 376 -4.95 15.06 20.09
N GLN A 377 -4.94 16.36 20.38
CA GLN A 377 -6.06 17.26 20.06
C GLN A 377 -6.38 17.26 18.56
N PHE A 378 -5.36 17.38 17.70
CA PHE A 378 -5.53 17.27 16.25
C PHE A 378 -6.12 15.92 15.83
N GLY A 379 -5.71 14.84 16.49
CA GLY A 379 -6.18 13.48 16.25
C GLY A 379 -7.66 13.27 16.56
N GLU A 380 -8.22 13.99 17.52
CA GLU A 380 -9.63 13.91 17.95
C GLU A 380 -10.60 14.61 16.97
N LEU A 381 -10.10 15.50 16.11
CA LEU A 381 -10.90 16.19 15.10
C LEU A 381 -11.46 15.21 14.07
N LYS A 382 -12.75 15.35 13.74
CA LYS A 382 -13.51 14.36 12.97
C LYS A 382 -13.48 14.62 11.47
N SER A 383 -13.35 15.89 11.06
CA SER A 383 -13.39 16.30 9.66
C SER A 383 -12.08 16.94 9.18
N LEU A 384 -11.90 16.94 7.86
CA LEU A 384 -10.76 17.61 7.22
C LEU A 384 -10.82 19.13 7.42
N GLU A 385 -12.03 19.73 7.40
CA GLU A 385 -12.21 21.17 7.58
C GLU A 385 -11.87 21.61 9.01
N GLU A 386 -12.29 20.86 10.03
CA GLU A 386 -11.87 21.12 11.42
C GLU A 386 -10.34 21.06 11.56
N LYS A 387 -9.68 20.10 10.91
CA LYS A 387 -8.21 19.96 10.93
C LYS A 387 -7.49 21.11 10.23
N LYS A 388 -8.01 21.57 9.08
CA LYS A 388 -7.48 22.76 8.40
C LYS A 388 -7.64 24.01 9.25
N GLN A 389 -8.80 24.17 9.89
CA GLN A 389 -9.08 25.30 10.77
C GLN A 389 -8.17 25.25 12.01
N PHE A 390 -7.98 24.08 12.62
CA PHE A 390 -7.03 23.89 13.73
C PHE A 390 -5.60 24.28 13.33
N LEU A 391 -5.12 23.84 12.17
CA LEU A 391 -3.80 24.22 11.67
C LEU A 391 -3.69 25.74 11.51
N LYS A 392 -4.71 26.37 10.91
CA LYS A 392 -4.77 27.83 10.74
C LYS A 392 -4.71 28.54 12.09
N ASP A 393 -5.49 28.11 13.08
CA ASP A 393 -5.54 28.71 14.41
C ASP A 393 -4.23 28.50 15.21
N ALA A 394 -3.62 27.33 15.05
CA ALA A 394 -2.33 27.02 15.68
C ALA A 394 -1.17 27.84 15.08
N THR A 395 -1.27 28.26 13.81
CA THR A 395 -0.18 28.95 13.09
C THR A 395 -0.41 30.44 12.87
N THR A 396 -1.61 30.95 13.13
CA THR A 396 -1.96 32.37 12.92
C THR A 396 -2.10 33.09 14.26
N PRO A 397 -1.19 34.03 14.60
CA PRO A 397 -1.32 34.85 15.81
C PRO A 397 -2.58 35.72 15.76
N THR A 398 -3.20 35.96 16.92
CA THR A 398 -4.28 36.94 17.02
C THR A 398 -3.79 38.33 16.62
N PRO A 399 -4.55 39.09 15.80
CA PRO A 399 -4.20 40.47 15.46
C PRO A 399 -3.89 41.30 16.71
N GLY A 400 -2.76 42.02 16.69
CA GLY A 400 -2.33 42.84 17.83
C GLY A 400 -1.57 42.11 18.95
N SER A 401 -1.39 40.79 18.88
CA SER A 401 -0.63 40.03 19.89
C SER A 401 0.87 40.32 19.92
N GLY A 402 1.42 40.91 18.86
CA GLY A 402 2.86 41.16 18.70
C GLY A 402 3.71 39.90 18.51
N LYS A 403 3.11 38.71 18.57
CA LYS A 403 3.82 37.42 18.44
C LYS A 403 4.04 37.08 16.97
N THR A 404 5.21 36.53 16.68
CA THR A 404 5.46 35.83 15.41
C THR A 404 4.65 34.53 15.34
N PRO A 405 4.36 34.00 14.14
CA PRO A 405 3.71 32.68 13.98
C PRO A 405 4.40 31.56 14.78
N GLN A 406 5.74 31.60 14.87
CA GLN A 406 6.54 30.61 15.59
C GLN A 406 6.35 30.73 17.11
N GLU A 407 6.38 31.95 17.66
CA GLU A 407 6.15 32.20 19.09
C GLU A 407 4.72 31.85 19.51
N HIS A 408 3.75 32.15 18.65
CA HIS A 408 2.36 31.74 18.84
C HIS A 408 2.24 30.22 18.90
N LEU A 409 2.79 29.51 17.91
CA LEU A 409 2.72 28.04 17.86
C LEU A 409 3.42 27.38 19.06
N ARG A 410 4.57 27.88 19.51
CA ARG A 410 5.21 27.41 20.75
C ARG A 410 4.30 27.60 21.96
N GLY A 411 3.66 28.77 22.06
CA GLY A 411 2.71 29.07 23.12
C GLY A 411 1.49 28.15 23.12
N VAL A 412 0.93 27.87 21.93
CA VAL A 412 -0.17 26.93 21.74
C VAL A 412 0.25 25.52 22.17
N ALA A 413 1.40 25.03 21.70
CA ALA A 413 1.91 23.71 22.08
C ALA A 413 2.14 23.57 23.59
N ALA A 414 2.72 24.59 24.24
CA ALA A 414 2.91 24.61 25.68
C ALA A 414 1.58 24.61 26.46
N ALA A 415 0.60 25.39 26.01
CA ALA A 415 -0.72 25.46 26.64
C ALA A 415 -1.49 24.13 26.54
N SER A 416 -1.41 23.45 25.38
CA SER A 416 -2.03 22.14 25.17
C SER A 416 -1.52 21.07 26.15
N GLY A 417 -0.28 21.19 26.65
CA GLY A 417 0.27 20.29 27.67
C GLY A 417 -0.21 20.56 29.11
N THR A 418 -0.65 21.79 29.40
CA THR A 418 -1.10 22.20 30.75
C THR A 418 -2.59 21.96 31.01
N SER A 419 -3.39 21.74 29.96
CA SER A 419 -4.83 21.50 30.07
C SER A 419 -5.15 20.03 30.39
N ILE A 420 -4.71 19.53 31.56
CA ILE A 420 -5.28 18.31 32.16
C ILE A 420 -5.59 18.59 33.63
N SER A 421 -6.76 19.19 33.85
CA SER A 421 -7.58 18.94 35.02
C SER A 421 -9.03 19.23 34.59
N PRO A 422 -9.93 18.24 34.58
CA PRO A 422 -11.33 18.54 34.35
C PRO A 422 -11.81 19.33 35.57
N GLN A 423 -12.05 20.63 35.40
CA GLN A 423 -12.88 21.38 36.34
C GLN A 423 -14.29 20.79 36.29
N THR A 424 -14.53 19.82 37.17
CA THR A 424 -15.86 19.52 37.67
C THR A 424 -16.32 20.70 38.54
N GLY A 425 -16.96 21.68 37.93
CA GLY A 425 -17.89 22.60 38.59
C GLY A 425 -19.22 22.51 37.83
N GLY A 426 -20.37 22.14 38.39
CA GLY A 426 -20.78 22.12 39.79
C GLY A 426 -21.98 23.05 39.95
N ALA A 427 -23.20 22.52 39.84
CA ALA A 427 -24.39 22.99 40.55
C ALA A 427 -25.56 22.00 40.30
N GLY A 428 -26.10 21.38 41.36
CA GLY A 428 -27.40 20.69 41.29
C GLY A 428 -27.60 19.44 42.14
N THR A 429 -27.61 19.59 43.48
CA THR A 429 -28.50 18.91 44.45
C THR A 429 -28.70 17.37 44.45
N SER A 430 -28.17 16.75 45.52
CA SER A 430 -28.91 16.00 46.57
C SER A 430 -29.37 14.53 46.39
N ILE A 431 -28.69 13.66 47.18
CA ILE A 431 -29.23 12.57 48.05
C ILE A 431 -29.84 11.34 47.32
N SER A 432 -29.23 10.14 47.38
CA SER A 432 -29.47 9.17 48.47
C SER A 432 -28.50 7.96 48.47
N LYS A 433 -28.23 7.48 49.69
CA LYS A 433 -27.54 6.25 50.12
C LYS A 433 -28.18 4.94 49.64
N ALA A 434 -27.35 3.91 49.39
CA ALA A 434 -27.40 2.55 49.96
C ALA A 434 -26.21 1.73 49.38
N ALA A 435 -25.25 1.26 50.19
CA ALA A 435 -25.13 -0.14 50.69
C ALA A 435 -25.26 -1.19 49.56
N GLY A 436 -24.35 -2.14 49.31
CA GLY A 436 -23.28 -2.77 50.06
C GLY A 436 -23.12 -4.20 49.50
N LEU A 437 -22.07 -4.90 49.92
CA LEU A 437 -21.82 -6.36 49.83
C LEU A 437 -21.00 -6.96 48.65
N HIS A 438 -19.86 -7.49 49.10
CA HIS A 438 -19.26 -8.81 48.85
C HIS A 438 -18.28 -9.08 47.68
N LEU A 439 -17.01 -9.07 48.09
CA LEU A 439 -15.99 -10.06 47.73
C LEU A 439 -16.33 -11.48 48.27
N ARG A 440 -16.12 -12.52 47.44
CA ARG A 440 -15.24 -13.70 47.71
C ARG A 440 -15.47 -14.87 46.73
N GLY A 441 -14.36 -15.56 46.40
CA GLY A 441 -14.30 -16.98 45.97
C GLY A 441 -13.42 -17.18 44.72
N ARG A 442 -12.12 -17.56 44.80
CA ARG A 442 -11.54 -18.93 44.94
C ARG A 442 -12.19 -19.97 44.00
N ALA A 443 -11.51 -20.93 43.36
CA ALA A 443 -10.10 -21.28 43.15
C ALA A 443 -10.04 -22.50 42.17
N SER A 444 -8.87 -22.72 41.56
CA SER A 444 -8.20 -24.03 41.26
C SER A 444 -8.88 -25.14 40.43
N GLY A 445 -8.13 -25.69 39.44
CA GLY A 445 -8.33 -27.05 38.92
C GLY A 445 -7.62 -27.39 37.59
N THR A 446 -6.31 -27.68 37.65
CA THR A 446 -5.44 -28.41 36.69
C THR A 446 -5.90 -29.87 36.40
N PRO A 447 -5.17 -30.76 35.67
CA PRO A 447 -4.38 -30.70 34.41
C PRO A 447 -4.60 -31.95 33.49
N GLY A 448 -3.87 -32.05 32.36
CA GLY A 448 -3.62 -33.29 31.61
C GLY A 448 -3.91 -33.15 30.11
N SER A 449 -3.21 -33.76 29.15
CA SER A 449 -2.22 -34.84 29.15
C SER A 449 -1.62 -34.96 27.73
N GLN A 450 -0.30 -35.25 27.68
CA GLN A 450 0.49 -36.08 26.74
C GLN A 450 -0.04 -36.36 25.32
N SER A 451 0.71 -35.92 24.29
CA SER A 451 1.71 -36.70 23.51
C SER A 451 1.14 -37.57 22.39
N SER A 452 1.56 -37.31 21.15
CA SER A 452 1.93 -38.37 20.21
C SER A 452 2.69 -37.79 19.02
N SER A 453 3.94 -38.22 18.93
CA SER A 453 4.77 -38.23 17.74
C SER A 453 4.12 -39.03 16.62
N ASN A 454 4.20 -38.56 15.38
CA ASN A 454 4.41 -39.47 14.25
C ASN A 454 5.21 -38.77 13.16
N GLN A 455 6.45 -39.23 13.00
CA GLN A 455 7.26 -39.02 11.82
C GLN A 455 6.65 -39.85 10.68
N GLN A 456 6.38 -39.23 9.55
CA GLN A 456 6.30 -39.95 8.29
C GLN A 456 6.96 -39.13 7.19
N THR A 457 8.07 -39.68 6.73
CA THR A 457 8.89 -39.23 5.61
C THR A 457 8.16 -39.44 4.30
N GLY A 458 7.77 -38.33 3.65
CA GLY A 458 7.28 -38.32 2.27
C GLY A 458 8.06 -37.31 1.46
N LYS A 459 8.88 -37.79 0.51
CA LYS A 459 9.56 -36.97 -0.51
C LYS A 459 8.49 -36.30 -1.38
N ILE A 460 8.35 -34.99 -1.25
CA ILE A 460 7.61 -34.15 -2.21
C ILE A 460 8.64 -33.41 -3.06
N SER A 461 8.54 -33.66 -4.36
CA SER A 461 9.25 -32.97 -5.42
C SER A 461 8.91 -31.48 -5.45
N GLY A 462 9.92 -30.65 -5.12
CA GLY A 462 10.23 -29.41 -5.83
C GLY A 462 9.19 -28.30 -5.90
N LEU A 463 8.77 -27.74 -4.76
CA LEU A 463 8.32 -26.34 -4.70
C LEU A 463 9.56 -25.48 -4.43
N GLY A 464 10.02 -24.72 -5.42
CA GLY A 464 11.10 -23.75 -5.22
C GLY A 464 10.68 -22.71 -4.17
N PRO A 465 11.52 -22.36 -3.19
CA PRO A 465 11.15 -21.37 -2.19
C PRO A 465 10.90 -20.01 -2.85
N TRP A 466 9.85 -19.33 -2.42
CA TRP A 466 9.65 -17.91 -2.69
C TRP A 466 10.92 -17.16 -2.24
N ARG A 467 11.77 -16.77 -3.20
CA ARG A 467 12.88 -15.89 -2.89
C ARG A 467 12.26 -14.53 -2.68
N VAL A 468 12.22 -14.08 -1.43
CA VAL A 468 12.09 -12.65 -1.11
C VAL A 468 12.99 -11.90 -2.10
N PRO A 469 12.49 -10.92 -2.86
CA PRO A 469 13.29 -10.21 -3.84
C PRO A 469 14.58 -9.72 -3.17
N ARG A 470 15.69 -10.40 -3.44
CA ARG A 470 17.00 -9.94 -3.02
C ARG A 470 17.45 -8.96 -4.08
N GLN A 471 17.99 -7.81 -3.67
CA GLN A 471 18.73 -6.99 -4.60
C GLN A 471 19.81 -7.85 -5.28
N PRO A 472 20.02 -7.74 -6.61
CA PRO A 472 21.26 -8.21 -7.18
C PRO A 472 22.39 -7.44 -6.48
N GLY A 473 23.23 -8.16 -5.73
CA GLY A 473 24.39 -7.56 -5.12
C GLY A 473 25.29 -6.98 -6.22
N ASN A 474 25.80 -5.77 -6.01
CA ASN A 474 26.80 -5.18 -6.90
C ASN A 474 27.92 -6.19 -7.12
N SER A 475 28.18 -6.57 -8.37
CA SER A 475 29.37 -7.33 -8.72
C SER A 475 30.60 -6.58 -8.20
N PRO A 476 31.56 -7.26 -7.54
CA PRO A 476 32.80 -6.60 -7.14
C PRO A 476 33.50 -6.01 -8.38
N PRO A 477 34.17 -4.86 -8.26
CA PRO A 477 34.87 -4.24 -9.38
C PRO A 477 35.88 -5.24 -9.96
N GLY A 478 35.67 -5.59 -11.24
CA GLY A 478 36.55 -6.46 -11.99
C GLY A 478 37.95 -5.87 -12.06
N ASN A 479 38.91 -6.63 -11.55
CA ASN A 479 40.32 -6.29 -11.54
C ASN A 479 40.89 -6.43 -12.97
N ASN A 480 40.82 -5.37 -13.77
CA ASN A 480 41.47 -5.31 -15.08
C ASN A 480 42.96 -5.00 -14.93
N GLY A 481 43.73 -6.01 -14.52
CA GLY A 481 45.18 -6.04 -14.64
C GLY A 481 45.60 -6.66 -15.97
N GLY A 482 45.68 -5.85 -17.02
CA GLY A 482 46.35 -6.21 -18.28
C GLY A 482 47.85 -5.88 -18.23
N PRO A 483 48.73 -6.65 -18.90
CA PRO A 483 50.17 -6.52 -18.75
C PRO A 483 50.74 -5.36 -19.58
N LYS A 484 51.69 -4.64 -18.98
CA LYS A 484 52.52 -3.64 -19.65
C LYS A 484 53.46 -4.32 -20.66
N ARG A 485 53.52 -3.77 -21.87
CA ARG A 485 54.73 -3.72 -22.68
C ARG A 485 55.07 -2.26 -22.91
#